data_AF-A0A7S1Y885-F1
#
_entry.id   AF-A0A7S1Y885-F1
#
_cell.length_a   1.000
_cell.length_b   1.000
_cell.length_c   1.000
_cell.angle_alpha   90.00
_cell.angle_beta   90.00
_cell.angle_gamma   90.00
#
_symmetry.space_group_name_H-M   'P 1'
#
loop_
_entity.id
_entity.type
_entity.pdbx_description
1 polymer ?
#
loop_
_entity_poly.entity_id
_entity_poly.type
_entity_poly.pdbx_seq_one_letter_code
_entity_poly.pdbx_strand_id
1 'polypeptide(L)'
;GVPAYGTDVSLSRDGNVVAVTGDRTSTRIAAVYHYDDAQDDWFLRGSEISFDYHGITGGRSRLGLSDDGCRVAVGAPRNSISAAINVAPALVNLFELGIVGDDTVWQQMTPAIV
;
A
#
# COMPACT_ATOMS: atom_id res chain seq x y z
N GLY A 1 7.28 3.26 -17.03
CA GLY A 1 5.88 2.92 -17.36
C GLY A 1 4.96 3.76 -16.52
N VAL A 2 3.79 4.15 -17.04
CA VAL A 2 2.79 4.91 -16.28
C VAL A 2 2.21 3.99 -15.20
N PRO A 3 2.20 4.38 -13.91
CA PRO A 3 1.55 3.61 -12.86
C PRO A 3 0.04 3.53 -13.11
N ALA A 4 -0.53 2.33 -13.02
CA ALA A 4 -1.97 2.11 -13.06
C ALA A 4 -2.50 2.02 -11.63
N TYR A 5 -2.90 3.16 -11.07
CA TYR A 5 -3.56 3.23 -9.76
C TYR A 5 -5.05 2.88 -9.85
N GLY A 6 -5.66 2.58 -8.71
CA GLY A 6 -7.10 2.33 -8.60
C GLY A 6 -7.49 0.85 -8.57
N THR A 7 -6.55 -0.04 -8.22
CA THR A 7 -6.88 -1.46 -7.99
C THR A 7 -7.66 -1.66 -6.70
N ASP A 8 -7.42 -0.81 -5.70
CA ASP A 8 -8.17 -0.67 -4.45
C ASP A 8 -7.95 0.73 -3.84
N VAL A 9 -8.85 1.16 -2.95
CA VAL A 9 -8.81 2.47 -2.28
C VAL A 9 -9.28 2.36 -0.82
N SER A 10 -8.67 3.11 0.09
CA SER A 10 -9.08 3.20 1.50
C SER A 10 -8.93 4.64 2.01
N LEU A 11 -9.75 5.02 2.99
CA LEU A 11 -9.83 6.36 3.54
C LEU A 11 -9.61 6.34 5.07
N SER A 12 -9.03 7.40 5.63
CA SER A 12 -9.02 7.63 7.08
C SER A 12 -10.42 7.98 7.58
N ARG A 13 -10.61 7.96 8.90
CA ARG A 13 -11.91 8.23 9.54
C ARG A 13 -12.44 9.63 9.22
N ASP A 14 -11.55 10.62 9.17
CA ASP A 14 -11.87 12.02 8.91
C ASP A 14 -11.95 12.36 7.41
N GLY A 15 -11.55 11.43 6.55
CA GLY A 15 -11.57 11.64 5.11
C GLY A 15 -10.37 12.40 4.55
N ASN A 16 -9.39 12.79 5.37
CA ASN A 16 -8.28 13.63 4.93
C ASN A 16 -7.06 12.85 4.43
N VAL A 17 -7.07 11.52 4.57
CA VAL A 17 -6.00 10.64 4.07
C VAL A 17 -6.61 9.56 3.19
N VAL A 18 -6.11 9.43 1.97
CA VAL A 18 -6.50 8.41 0.99
C VAL A 18 -5.30 7.53 0.68
N ALA A 19 -5.47 6.21 0.74
CA ALA A 19 -4.51 5.26 0.19
C ALA A 19 -5.07 4.65 -1.09
N VAL A 20 -4.25 4.54 -2.13
CA VAL A 20 -4.57 3.87 -3.40
C VAL A 20 -3.50 2.86 -3.75
N THR A 21 -3.91 1.71 -4.28
CA THR A 21 -2.97 0.71 -4.82
C THR A 21 -3.01 0.66 -6.32
N GLY A 22 -1.88 0.29 -6.90
CA GLY A 22 -1.73 0.10 -8.32
C GLY A 22 -0.60 -0.83 -8.67
N ASP A 23 -0.41 -1.00 -9.97
CA ASP A 23 0.70 -1.73 -10.54
C ASP A 23 1.53 -0.79 -11.42
N ARG A 24 2.85 -0.78 -11.26
CA ARG A 24 3.81 -0.09 -12.12
C ARG A 24 4.69 -1.12 -12.79
N THR A 25 4.40 -1.39 -14.08
CA THR A 25 5.01 -2.44 -14.90
C THR A 25 4.93 -3.83 -14.25
N SER A 26 5.85 -4.16 -13.35
CA SER A 26 5.96 -5.45 -12.67
C SER A 26 6.07 -5.30 -11.15
N THR A 27 5.93 -4.08 -10.63
CA THR A 27 6.03 -3.75 -9.21
C THR A 27 4.67 -3.31 -8.72
N ARG A 28 4.22 -3.88 -7.60
CA ARG A 28 3.01 -3.43 -6.94
C ARG A 28 3.35 -2.22 -6.06
N ILE A 29 2.46 -1.25 -6.09
CA ILE A 29 2.68 0.02 -5.43
C ILE A 29 1.45 0.46 -4.65
N ALA A 30 1.68 1.22 -3.59
CA ALA A 30 0.65 2.01 -2.92
C ALA A 30 1.14 3.45 -2.79
N ALA A 31 0.22 4.39 -3.01
CA ALA A 31 0.44 5.80 -2.77
C ALA A 31 -0.57 6.26 -1.72
N VAL A 32 -0.10 7.07 -0.77
CA VAL A 32 -0.95 7.68 0.24
C VAL A 32 -0.94 9.18 0.02
N TYR A 33 -2.12 9.78 0.02
CA TYR A 33 -2.32 11.21 -0.18
C TYR A 33 -2.95 11.81 1.07
N HIS A 34 -2.57 13.04 1.37
CA HIS A 34 -3.14 13.87 2.42
C HIS A 34 -3.76 15.11 1.78
N TYR A 35 -4.98 15.45 2.19
CA TYR A 35 -5.67 16.65 1.76
C TYR A 35 -5.18 17.85 2.58
N ASP A 36 -4.67 18.87 1.90
CA ASP A 36 -4.31 20.15 2.50
C ASP A 36 -5.46 21.15 2.29
N ASP A 37 -6.19 21.42 3.38
CA ASP A 37 -7.34 22.33 3.38
C ASP A 37 -6.96 23.78 3.03
N ALA A 38 -5.71 24.19 3.30
CA ALA A 38 -5.25 25.54 2.95
C ALA A 38 -5.03 25.70 1.44
N GLN A 39 -4.72 24.61 0.75
CA GLN A 39 -4.44 24.59 -0.68
C GLN A 39 -5.59 24.01 -1.52
N ASP A 40 -6.61 23.43 -0.88
CA ASP A 40 -7.73 22.74 -1.55
C ASP A 40 -7.23 21.65 -2.52
N ASP A 41 -6.19 20.89 -2.10
CA ASP A 41 -5.52 19.91 -2.96
C ASP A 41 -4.97 18.70 -2.18
N TRP A 42 -4.71 17.61 -2.90
CA TRP A 42 -4.18 16.35 -2.40
C TRP A 42 -2.69 16.22 -2.68
N PHE A 43 -1.90 16.09 -1.62
CA PHE A 43 -0.46 15.94 -1.70
C PHE A 43 -0.02 14.53 -1.35
N LEU A 44 1.02 14.03 -2.01
CA LEU A 44 1.59 12.73 -1.67
C LEU A 44 2.16 12.80 -0.24
N ARG A 45 1.65 11.92 0.63
CA ARG A 45 2.07 11.80 2.02
C ARG A 45 3.20 10.78 2.12
N GLY A 46 4.42 11.30 2.07
CA GLY A 46 5.65 10.50 2.06
C GLY A 46 5.95 9.85 0.72
N SER A 47 6.85 8.87 0.69
CA SER A 47 7.24 8.18 -0.54
C SER A 47 6.22 7.11 -0.98
N GLU A 48 6.20 6.80 -2.27
CA GLU A 48 5.43 5.66 -2.78
C GLU A 48 5.94 4.35 -2.16
N ILE A 49 5.00 3.52 -1.70
CA ILE A 49 5.30 2.23 -1.07
C ILE A 49 5.43 1.20 -2.19
N SER A 50 6.62 0.64 -2.37
CA SER A 50 6.84 -0.51 -3.26
C SER A 50 6.85 -1.80 -2.46
N PHE A 51 6.14 -2.82 -2.94
CA PHE A 51 6.10 -4.13 -2.30
C PHE A 51 6.11 -5.24 -3.36
N ASP A 52 6.70 -6.37 -2.99
CA ASP A 52 6.75 -7.58 -3.80
C ASP A 52 6.11 -8.74 -3.03
N TYR A 53 5.36 -9.57 -3.75
CA TYR A 53 4.81 -10.82 -3.24
C TYR A 53 5.61 -12.03 -3.76
N HIS A 54 6.93 -11.85 -3.96
CA HIS A 54 7.87 -12.89 -4.38
C HIS A 54 7.41 -13.68 -5.60
N GLY A 55 6.95 -12.99 -6.64
CA GLY A 55 6.49 -13.65 -7.87
C GLY A 55 5.10 -14.28 -7.79
N ILE A 56 4.32 -14.04 -6.72
CA ILE A 56 2.87 -14.27 -6.75
C ILE A 56 2.27 -13.30 -7.78
N THR A 57 1.98 -13.86 -8.95
CA THR A 57 1.36 -13.16 -10.06
C THR A 57 -0.14 -13.42 -10.05
N GLY A 58 -0.93 -12.38 -10.33
CA GLY A 58 -2.38 -12.43 -10.25
C GLY A 58 -2.93 -12.11 -8.85
N GLY A 59 -4.18 -11.64 -8.82
CA GLY A 59 -4.83 -11.11 -7.62
C GLY A 59 -4.82 -9.58 -7.58
N ARG A 60 -5.94 -8.99 -7.16
CA ARG A 60 -6.05 -7.55 -6.89
C ARG A 60 -5.48 -7.28 -5.50
N SER A 61 -4.54 -6.36 -5.37
CA SER A 61 -4.09 -5.85 -4.07
C SER A 61 -5.29 -5.38 -3.23
N ARG A 62 -5.16 -5.47 -1.91
CA ARG A 62 -6.10 -4.95 -0.93
C ARG A 62 -5.40 -3.97 -0.02
N LEU A 63 -6.13 -2.92 0.33
CA LEU A 63 -5.69 -1.90 1.26
C LEU A 63 -6.47 -1.93 2.56
N GLY A 64 -5.79 -1.62 3.64
CA GLY A 64 -6.40 -1.11 4.87
C GLY A 64 -5.61 0.11 5.33
N LEU A 65 -6.27 1.27 5.41
CA LEU A 65 -5.72 2.47 6.03
C LEU A 65 -6.27 2.56 7.46
N SER A 66 -5.41 2.89 8.44
CA SER A 66 -5.87 3.13 9.80
C SER A 66 -6.73 4.39 9.90
N ASP A 67 -7.56 4.46 10.95
CA ASP A 67 -8.44 5.60 11.20
C ASP A 67 -7.70 6.95 11.26
N ASP A 68 -6.49 6.96 11.81
CA ASP A 68 -5.60 8.13 11.90
C ASP A 68 -4.76 8.37 10.64
N GLY A 69 -4.87 7.49 9.64
CA GLY A 69 -4.13 7.54 8.39
C GLY A 69 -2.62 7.28 8.52
N CYS A 70 -2.11 6.88 9.69
CA CYS A 70 -0.67 6.70 9.94
C CYS A 70 -0.15 5.28 9.68
N ARG A 71 -1.03 4.31 9.41
CA ARG A 71 -0.67 2.93 9.07
C ARG A 71 -1.39 2.44 7.83
N VAL A 72 -0.67 1.71 7.00
CA VAL A 72 -1.20 1.07 5.80
C VAL A 72 -0.88 -0.41 5.81
N ALA A 73 -1.90 -1.25 5.69
CA ALA A 73 -1.77 -2.65 5.38
C ALA A 73 -2.00 -2.89 3.89
N VAL A 74 -1.08 -3.57 3.22
CA VAL A 74 -1.22 -4.01 1.83
C VAL A 74 -1.06 -5.52 1.73
N GLY A 75 -2.09 -6.18 1.17
CA GLY A 75 -2.10 -7.63 0.97
C GLY A 75 -2.55 -8.00 -0.44
N ALA A 76 -2.05 -9.11 -0.97
CA ALA A 76 -2.62 -9.73 -2.16
C ALA A 76 -3.42 -10.98 -1.74
N PRO A 77 -4.77 -10.94 -1.74
CA PRO A 77 -5.54 -12.17 -1.67
C PRO A 77 -5.17 -13.05 -2.87
N ARG A 78 -4.76 -14.30 -2.60
CA ARG A 78 -4.42 -15.27 -3.65
C ARG A 78 -5.52 -15.30 -4.71
N ASN A 79 -5.16 -15.21 -5.99
CA ASN A 79 -6.01 -15.79 -7.02
C ASN A 79 -5.72 -17.29 -7.10
N SER A 80 -6.75 -18.07 -7.41
CA SER A 80 -6.71 -19.52 -7.46
C SER A 80 -5.92 -20.00 -8.68
N ILE A 81 -4.58 -20.01 -8.67
CA ILE A 81 -3.81 -20.72 -9.70
C ILE A 81 -2.69 -21.58 -9.10
N SER A 82 -2.85 -22.89 -9.38
CA SER A 82 -1.89 -24.00 -9.33
C SER A 82 -1.34 -24.43 -7.96
N ALA A 83 -1.75 -25.64 -7.55
CA ALA A 83 -1.35 -26.38 -6.36
C ALA A 83 0.13 -26.84 -6.35
N ALA A 84 1.03 -26.21 -7.13
CA ALA A 84 2.38 -26.73 -7.38
C ALA A 84 3.49 -26.06 -6.56
N ILE A 85 3.21 -25.02 -5.77
CA ILE A 85 4.23 -24.39 -4.91
C ILE A 85 3.67 -24.27 -3.50
N ASN A 86 4.03 -25.23 -2.65
CA ASN A 86 3.95 -25.06 -1.20
C ASN A 86 4.85 -23.87 -0.82
N VAL A 87 4.42 -23.10 0.18
CA VAL A 87 5.18 -22.07 0.91
C VAL A 87 5.12 -20.62 0.35
N ALA A 88 3.96 -19.97 0.46
CA ALA A 88 3.83 -18.59 0.99
C ALA A 88 2.35 -18.33 1.31
N PRO A 89 1.95 -18.15 2.59
CA PRO A 89 0.59 -17.73 2.91
C PRO A 89 0.34 -16.29 2.44
N ALA A 90 -0.91 -15.84 2.50
CA ALA A 90 -1.28 -14.49 2.07
C ALA A 90 -0.50 -13.46 2.88
N LEU A 91 0.52 -12.86 2.25
CA LEU A 91 1.37 -11.88 2.91
C LEU A 91 0.62 -10.55 3.04
N VAL A 92 0.51 -10.06 4.27
CA VAL A 92 0.13 -8.67 4.55
C VAL A 92 1.36 -7.93 5.05
N ASN A 93 1.76 -6.91 4.29
CA ASN A 93 2.79 -5.99 4.72
C ASN A 93 2.13 -4.80 5.41
N LEU A 94 2.58 -4.51 6.64
CA LEU A 94 2.16 -3.36 7.40
C LEU A 94 3.24 -2.28 7.30
N PHE A 95 2.82 -1.05 7.03
CA PHE A 95 3.68 0.12 6.96
C PHE A 95 3.21 1.15 7.97
N GLU A 96 4.15 1.84 8.59
CA GLU A 96 3.90 2.97 9.49
C GLU A 96 4.58 4.22 8.93
N LEU A 97 3.88 5.34 9.01
CA LEU A 97 4.41 6.63 8.61
C LEU A 97 5.38 7.13 9.67
N GLY A 98 6.59 7.45 9.25
CA GLY A 98 7.63 8.01 10.12
C GLY A 98 8.36 9.15 9.44
N ILE A 99 9.36 9.66 10.15
CA ILE A 99 10.30 10.66 9.66
C ILE A 99 11.70 10.03 9.64
N VAL A 100 12.41 10.13 8.51
CA VAL A 100 13.81 9.73 8.37
C VAL A 100 14.59 10.92 7.84
N GLY A 101 15.44 11.51 8.69
CA GLY A 101 16.01 12.82 8.39
C GLY A 101 14.92 13.89 8.42
N ASP A 102 14.79 14.63 7.31
CA ASP A 102 13.73 15.63 7.11
C ASP A 102 12.55 15.09 6.27
N ASP A 103 12.65 13.84 5.80
CA ASP A 103 11.66 13.25 4.89
C ASP A 103 10.61 12.46 5.65
N THR A 104 9.34 12.64 5.26
CA THR A 104 8.25 11.76 5.66
C THR A 104 8.29 10.49 4.83
N VAL A 105 8.39 9.32 5.46
CA VAL A 105 8.57 8.04 4.76
C VAL A 105 7.71 6.93 5.37
N TRP A 106 7.27 6.01 4.51
CA TRP A 106 6.60 4.79 4.94
C TRP A 106 7.62 3.69 5.21
N GLN A 107 7.59 3.14 6.42
CA GLN A 107 8.52 2.10 6.84
C GLN A 107 7.77 0.79 7.07
N GLN A 108 8.28 -0.29 6.49
CA GLN A 108 7.70 -1.61 6.69
C GLN A 108 7.93 -2.07 8.13
N MET A 109 6.85 -2.43 8.82
CA MET A 109 6.90 -3.07 10.13
C MET A 109 7.27 -4.55 9.94
N THR A 110 8.21 -5.05 10.74
CA THR A 110 8.65 -6.46 10.69
C THR A 110 8.30 -7.21 11.96
N PRO A 111 7.91 -8.50 11.87
CA PRO A 111 7.75 -9.29 10.63
C PRO A 111 6.39 -9.04 9.93
N ALA A 112 6.33 -9.34 8.63
CA ALA A 112 5.07 -9.39 7.89
C ALA A 112 4.11 -10.40 8.53
N ILE A 113 2.81 -10.15 8.46
CA ILE A 113 1.79 -11.06 9.00
C ILE A 113 1.53 -12.13 7.93
N VAL A 114 1.69 -13.38 8.36
CA VAL A 114 1.75 -14.63 7.57
C VAL A 114 0.50 -15.45 7.87
#